data_AF-A0A8T4GI69-F1
#
_entry.id   AF-A0A8T4GI69-F1
#
_cell.length_a   1.000
_cell.length_b   1.000
_cell.length_c   1.000
_cell.angle_alpha   90.00
_cell.angle_beta   90.00
_cell.angle_gamma   90.00
#
_symmetry.space_group_name_H-M   'P 1'
#
loop_
_entity.id
_entity.type
_entity.pdbx_description
1 polymer ?
#
loop_
_entity_poly.entity_id
_entity_poly.type
_entity_poly.pdbx_seq_one_letter_code
_entity_poly.pdbx_strand_id
1 'polypeptide(L)'
;MSTTVTKTLQATFAPPTAHKQSKLNDLLETYRDGLQEAFDAGASTMSAVSDIVTPYDLPYQAKAALCNYVPKLRKTYNAKELDDEHPIRLTNQAAKFDYSDEREYEFTWWVPRPGRGTNFWIPLRINPEQEDLWHDLVSEDAKAGEIRLQQHRKNWVLHVTVEYPVEEPTTDGDATHIGLDIGETAPHHGLCPQGRFSD
;
A
#
# COMPACT_ATOMS: atom_id res chain seq x y z
N MET A 1 -15.53 -20.56 -10.77
CA MET A 1 -14.07 -20.53 -10.48
C MET A 1 -13.89 -19.45 -9.42
N SER A 2 -13.16 -19.64 -8.33
CA SER A 2 -13.01 -18.56 -7.34
C SER A 2 -12.14 -17.46 -7.95
N THR A 3 -12.69 -16.26 -8.13
CA THR A 3 -11.93 -15.12 -8.65
C THR A 3 -11.18 -14.49 -7.48
N THR A 4 -9.85 -14.33 -7.60
CA THR A 4 -9.06 -13.63 -6.59
C THR A 4 -9.14 -12.14 -6.84
N VAL A 5 -9.56 -11.37 -5.83
CA VAL A 5 -9.58 -9.91 -5.88
C VAL A 5 -8.45 -9.36 -5.03
N THR A 6 -7.81 -8.30 -5.51
CA THR A 6 -6.80 -7.55 -4.75
C THR A 6 -7.42 -6.27 -4.20
N LYS A 7 -7.34 -6.07 -2.88
CA LYS A 7 -7.79 -4.83 -2.22
C LYS A 7 -6.68 -4.29 -1.33
N THR A 8 -6.62 -2.97 -1.17
CA THR A 8 -5.70 -2.33 -0.21
C THR A 8 -6.47 -1.97 1.05
N LEU A 9 -6.07 -2.58 2.17
CA LEU A 9 -6.55 -2.19 3.49
C LEU A 9 -5.74 -1.02 4.02
N GLN A 10 -6.40 -0.16 4.79
CA GLN A 10 -5.80 1.01 5.40
C GLN A 10 -6.05 1.00 6.91
N ALA A 11 -4.99 1.23 7.67
CA ALA A 11 -5.06 1.49 9.10
C ALA A 11 -4.22 2.70 9.46
N THR A 12 -4.67 3.47 10.44
CA THR A 12 -3.87 4.55 11.04
C THR A 12 -3.32 4.10 12.38
N PHE A 13 -2.14 4.57 12.77
CA PHE A 13 -1.62 4.23 14.09
C PHE A 13 -2.42 4.97 15.16
N ALA A 14 -2.78 4.25 16.23
CA ALA A 14 -3.10 4.91 17.49
C ALA A 14 -1.86 5.71 17.94
N PRO A 15 -2.02 6.86 18.63
CA PRO A 15 -0.91 7.73 18.99
C PRO A 15 0.25 6.95 19.64
N PRO A 16 1.41 6.82 18.95
CA PRO A 16 2.51 6.06 19.50
C PRO A 16 3.16 6.83 20.65
N THR A 17 3.80 6.10 21.58
CA THR A 17 4.66 6.75 22.58
C THR A 17 5.81 7.47 21.89
N ALA A 18 6.36 8.52 22.50
CA ALA A 18 7.47 9.28 21.92
C ALA A 18 8.66 8.40 21.51
N HIS A 19 8.94 7.35 22.30
CA HIS A 19 9.98 6.37 21.97
C HIS A 19 9.67 5.58 20.70
N LYS A 20 8.43 5.07 20.56
CA LYS A 20 8.01 4.37 19.33
C LYS A 20 8.01 5.29 18.12
N GLN A 21 7.56 6.54 18.27
CA GLN A 21 7.60 7.54 17.21
C GLN A 21 9.03 7.79 16.71
N SER A 22 9.99 7.99 17.62
CA SER A 22 11.41 8.14 17.26
C SER A 22 11.90 6.93 16.46
N LYS A 23 11.57 5.71 16.90
CA LYS A 23 11.96 4.48 16.18
C LYS A 23 11.33 4.35 14.80
N LEU A 24 10.12 4.85 14.59
CA LEU A 24 9.51 4.87 13.26
C LEU A 24 10.18 5.90 12.35
N ASN A 25 10.51 7.08 12.88
CA ASN A 25 11.25 8.10 12.14
C ASN A 25 12.65 7.59 11.75
N ASP A 26 13.42 7.02 12.70
CA ASP A 26 14.74 6.44 12.43
C ASP A 26 14.67 5.40 11.28
N LEU A 27 13.61 4.55 11.30
CA LEU A 27 13.39 3.55 10.25
C LEU A 27 13.12 4.19 8.89
N LEU A 28 12.31 5.25 8.86
CA LEU A 28 11.95 5.96 7.63
C LEU A 28 13.15 6.67 7.02
N GLU A 29 13.93 7.39 7.83
CA GLU A 29 15.14 8.08 7.40
C GLU A 29 16.15 7.07 6.82
N THR A 30 16.48 6.03 7.58
CA THR A 30 17.40 4.96 7.15
C THR A 30 16.90 4.27 5.86
N TYR A 31 15.59 4.08 5.72
CA TYR A 31 15.00 3.46 4.53
C TYR A 31 15.16 4.34 3.31
N ARG A 32 14.90 5.64 3.45
CA ARG A 32 15.00 6.61 2.37
C ARG A 32 16.44 6.80 1.92
N ASP A 33 17.39 6.85 2.86
CA ASP A 33 18.82 6.92 2.53
C ASP A 33 19.26 5.72 1.69
N GLY A 34 18.91 4.50 2.12
CA GLY A 34 19.25 3.29 1.37
C GLY A 34 18.53 3.17 0.01
N LEU A 35 17.29 3.66 -0.08
CA LEU A 35 16.55 3.75 -1.34
C LEU A 35 17.21 4.74 -2.31
N GLN A 36 17.55 5.92 -1.81
CA GLN A 36 18.17 7.00 -2.59
C GLN A 36 19.55 6.58 -3.10
N GLU A 37 20.40 6.03 -2.23
CA GLU A 37 21.74 5.57 -2.62
C GLU A 37 21.66 4.47 -3.70
N ALA A 38 20.77 3.49 -3.54
CA ALA A 38 20.59 2.44 -4.53
C ALA A 38 20.05 2.97 -5.87
N PHE A 39 19.17 3.97 -5.82
CA PHE A 39 18.62 4.62 -7.01
C PHE A 39 19.67 5.47 -7.75
N ASP A 40 20.48 6.23 -7.02
CA ASP A 40 21.53 7.11 -7.56
C ASP A 40 22.69 6.32 -8.15
N ALA A 41 23.07 5.22 -7.50
CA ALA A 41 24.03 4.26 -8.04
C ALA A 41 23.55 3.56 -9.32
N GLY A 42 22.26 3.72 -9.69
CA GLY A 42 21.67 3.08 -10.86
C GLY A 42 21.59 1.56 -10.73
N ALA A 43 21.43 1.05 -9.51
CA ALA A 43 21.41 -0.38 -9.23
C ALA A 43 20.26 -1.06 -9.97
N SER A 44 20.59 -1.89 -10.96
CA SER A 44 19.62 -2.46 -11.90
C SER A 44 19.30 -3.94 -11.67
N THR A 45 19.92 -4.57 -10.67
CA THR A 45 19.73 -5.98 -10.29
C THR A 45 19.48 -6.10 -8.79
N MET A 46 18.83 -7.18 -8.36
CA MET A 46 18.58 -7.43 -6.93
C MET A 46 19.88 -7.50 -6.14
N SER A 47 20.92 -8.15 -6.68
CA SER A 47 22.23 -8.27 -6.02
C SER A 47 22.91 -6.92 -5.85
N ALA A 48 22.91 -6.08 -6.89
CA ALA A 48 23.51 -4.74 -6.80
C ALA A 48 22.82 -3.87 -5.75
N VAL A 49 21.48 -3.96 -5.64
CA VAL A 49 20.74 -3.26 -4.58
C VAL A 49 21.08 -3.86 -3.22
N SER A 50 21.16 -5.19 -3.12
CA SER A 50 21.52 -5.89 -1.88
C SER A 50 22.86 -5.43 -1.34
N ASP A 51 23.88 -5.28 -2.19
CA ASP A 51 25.22 -4.85 -1.78
C ASP A 51 25.19 -3.45 -1.15
N ILE A 52 24.33 -2.56 -1.65
CA ILE A 52 24.15 -1.19 -1.16
C ILE A 52 23.33 -1.16 0.13
N VAL A 53 22.22 -1.91 0.23
CA VAL A 53 21.30 -1.82 1.38
C VAL A 53 21.73 -2.71 2.56
N THR A 54 22.70 -3.61 2.37
CA THR A 54 23.17 -4.53 3.42
C THR A 54 23.74 -3.80 4.65
N PRO A 55 24.56 -2.75 4.52
CA PRO A 55 25.09 -2.00 5.68
C PRO A 55 24.05 -1.21 6.47
N TYR A 56 22.90 -0.90 5.87
CA TYR A 56 21.86 -0.10 6.51
C TYR A 56 21.16 -0.85 7.65
N ASP A 57 20.77 -0.14 8.71
CA ASP A 57 20.05 -0.68 9.87
C ASP A 57 18.54 -0.84 9.56
N LEU A 58 18.24 -1.69 8.58
CA LEU A 58 16.89 -1.98 8.12
C LEU A 58 16.47 -3.41 8.47
N PRO A 59 15.19 -3.63 8.78
CA PRO A 59 14.66 -4.99 8.90
C PRO A 59 14.80 -5.73 7.57
N TYR A 60 14.93 -7.06 7.63
CA TYR A 60 15.06 -7.92 6.45
C TYR A 60 13.95 -7.67 5.42
N GLN A 61 12.72 -7.47 5.89
CA GLN A 61 11.54 -7.22 5.08
C GLN A 61 11.67 -5.94 4.25
N ALA A 62 12.31 -4.89 4.78
CA ALA A 62 12.55 -3.64 4.06
C ALA A 62 13.66 -3.82 3.03
N LYS A 63 14.78 -4.47 3.40
CA LYS A 63 15.89 -4.76 2.47
C LYS A 63 15.41 -5.60 1.29
N ALA A 64 14.65 -6.66 1.56
CA ALA A 64 14.08 -7.53 0.53
C ALA A 64 13.08 -6.77 -0.38
N ALA A 65 12.30 -5.84 0.18
CA ALA A 65 11.42 -5.00 -0.63
C ALA A 65 12.22 -4.06 -1.54
N LEU A 66 13.28 -3.42 -1.04
CA LEU A 66 14.18 -2.57 -1.84
C LEU A 66 14.82 -3.33 -2.99
N CYS A 67 15.36 -4.53 -2.74
CA CYS A 67 15.96 -5.37 -3.78
C CYS A 67 15.00 -5.66 -4.94
N ASN A 68 13.71 -5.83 -4.66
CA ASN A 68 12.69 -6.06 -5.68
C ASN A 68 12.19 -4.78 -6.35
N TYR A 69 12.23 -3.65 -5.63
CA TYR A 69 11.60 -2.40 -6.03
C TYR A 69 12.53 -1.50 -6.85
N VAL A 70 13.77 -1.28 -6.40
CA VAL A 70 14.72 -0.35 -7.03
C VAL A 70 14.98 -0.68 -8.50
N PRO A 71 15.18 -1.95 -8.91
CA PRO A 71 15.39 -2.27 -10.32
C PRO A 71 14.19 -1.90 -11.20
N LYS A 72 12.97 -1.95 -10.66
CA LYS A 72 11.73 -1.63 -11.38
C LYS A 72 11.55 -0.13 -11.59
N LEU A 73 12.09 0.71 -10.71
CA LEU A 73 12.02 2.17 -10.83
C LEU A 73 12.51 2.65 -12.19
N ARG A 74 13.71 2.22 -12.60
CA ARG A 74 14.27 2.61 -13.91
C ARG A 74 13.77 1.72 -15.04
N LYS A 75 13.70 0.40 -14.85
CA LYS A 75 13.38 -0.54 -15.95
C LYS A 75 11.91 -0.54 -16.35
N THR A 76 11.00 -0.43 -15.38
CA THR A 76 9.57 -0.55 -15.59
C THR A 76 8.91 0.83 -15.58
N TYR A 77 9.27 1.67 -14.62
CA TYR A 77 8.61 2.97 -14.44
C TYR A 77 9.35 4.14 -15.10
N ASN A 78 10.57 3.92 -15.63
CA ASN A 78 11.44 4.96 -16.20
C ASN A 78 11.60 6.20 -15.28
N ALA A 79 11.59 5.97 -13.96
CA ALA A 79 11.74 7.02 -12.96
C ALA A 79 13.10 7.72 -13.12
N LYS A 80 13.08 9.06 -13.09
CA LYS A 80 14.27 9.91 -13.14
C LYS A 80 14.65 10.47 -11.77
N GLU A 81 13.67 10.60 -10.89
CA GLU A 81 13.79 11.18 -9.56
C GLU A 81 12.92 10.37 -8.58
N LEU A 82 13.23 10.50 -7.30
CA LEU A 82 12.45 9.95 -6.20
C LEU A 82 11.74 11.07 -5.46
N ASP A 83 10.54 10.78 -4.98
CA ASP A 83 9.77 11.67 -4.11
C ASP A 83 10.27 11.55 -2.66
N ASP A 84 10.50 12.68 -2.00
CA ASP A 84 10.88 12.76 -0.59
C ASP A 84 9.82 12.15 0.35
N GLU A 85 8.56 12.04 -0.10
CA GLU A 85 7.48 11.40 0.65
C GLU A 85 7.41 9.88 0.45
N HIS A 86 8.47 9.25 -0.10
CA HIS A 86 8.46 7.81 -0.36
C HIS A 86 8.07 6.99 0.88
N PRO A 87 7.10 6.07 0.78
CA PRO A 87 6.72 5.21 1.88
C PRO A 87 7.76 4.11 2.10
N ILE A 88 7.86 3.62 3.33
CA ILE A 88 8.61 2.40 3.62
C ILE A 88 7.84 1.24 3.00
N ARG A 89 8.49 0.49 2.09
CA ARG A 89 7.95 -0.76 1.55
C ARG A 89 8.51 -1.94 2.33
N LEU A 90 7.65 -2.89 2.67
CA LEU A 90 7.97 -4.13 3.37
C LEU A 90 7.36 -5.31 2.59
N THR A 91 8.05 -6.45 2.60
CA THR A 91 7.49 -7.69 2.10
C THR A 91 6.32 -8.18 2.97
N ASN A 92 5.53 -9.11 2.46
CA ASN A 92 4.42 -9.74 3.18
C ASN A 92 4.83 -10.40 4.51
N GLN A 93 6.10 -10.74 4.71
CA GLN A 93 6.61 -11.25 5.99
C GLN A 93 6.53 -10.24 7.14
N ALA A 94 6.25 -8.97 6.85
CA ALA A 94 5.94 -7.97 7.86
C ALA A 94 4.46 -7.99 8.29
N ALA A 95 3.60 -8.77 7.64
CA ALA A 95 2.16 -8.87 7.93
C ALA A 95 1.91 -9.75 9.16
N LYS A 96 2.31 -9.23 10.32
CA LYS A 96 2.09 -9.88 11.61
C LYS A 96 1.15 -9.01 12.42
N PHE A 97 -0.11 -9.39 12.42
CA PHE A 97 -1.20 -8.71 13.11
C PHE A 97 -1.69 -9.56 14.28
N ASP A 98 -2.27 -8.90 15.27
CA ASP A 98 -2.91 -9.55 16.41
C ASP A 98 -4.20 -8.80 16.77
N TYR A 99 -5.18 -9.54 17.27
CA TYR A 99 -6.51 -9.05 17.63
C TYR A 99 -6.85 -9.45 19.07
N SER A 100 -7.43 -8.51 19.83
CA SER A 100 -8.02 -8.80 21.15
C SER A 100 -9.05 -7.74 21.50
N ASP A 101 -10.26 -8.20 21.82
CA ASP A 101 -11.40 -7.39 22.28
C ASP A 101 -11.19 -6.78 23.68
N GLU A 102 -10.19 -7.26 24.44
CA GLU A 102 -9.83 -6.72 25.75
C GLU A 102 -9.02 -5.40 25.68
N ARG A 103 -8.55 -4.99 24.50
CA ARG A 103 -7.69 -3.81 24.31
C ARG A 103 -8.49 -2.58 23.89
N GLU A 104 -8.02 -1.38 24.26
CA GLU A 104 -8.60 -0.11 23.76
C GLU A 104 -8.60 -0.03 22.22
N TYR A 105 -7.56 -0.59 21.60
CA TYR A 105 -7.48 -0.78 20.15
C TYR A 105 -7.26 -2.26 19.90
N GLU A 106 -8.26 -2.89 19.28
CA GLU A 106 -8.35 -4.34 19.18
C GLU A 106 -7.25 -4.92 18.29
N PHE A 107 -6.98 -4.24 17.16
CA PHE A 107 -5.95 -4.62 16.21
C PHE A 107 -4.60 -4.02 16.55
N THR A 108 -3.55 -4.83 16.45
CA THR A 108 -2.17 -4.38 16.61
C THR A 108 -1.27 -4.96 15.51
N TRP A 109 -0.19 -4.24 15.20
CA TRP A 109 0.81 -4.64 14.20
C TRP A 109 2.19 -4.82 14.83
N TRP A 110 2.86 -5.93 14.51
CA TRP A 110 4.23 -6.23 14.94
C TRP A 110 5.23 -5.57 14.02
N VAL A 111 5.60 -4.33 14.32
CA VAL A 111 6.49 -3.52 13.50
C VAL A 111 7.87 -4.17 13.43
N PRO A 112 8.36 -4.55 12.24
CA PRO A 112 9.69 -5.13 12.10
C PRO A 112 10.75 -4.05 12.33
N ARG A 113 11.75 -4.39 13.14
CA ARG A 113 12.93 -3.56 13.41
C ARG A 113 14.19 -4.32 13.04
N PRO A 114 15.30 -3.60 12.75
CA PRO A 114 16.58 -4.24 12.59
C PRO A 114 17.04 -4.89 13.90
N GLY A 115 17.75 -6.01 13.78
CA GLY A 115 18.22 -6.81 14.93
C GLY A 115 17.19 -7.80 15.47
N ARG A 116 17.64 -8.71 16.35
CA ARG A 116 16.80 -9.74 16.95
C ARG A 116 16.03 -9.17 18.15
N GLY A 117 14.71 -9.33 18.16
CA GLY A 117 13.87 -9.02 19.33
C GLY A 117 13.61 -7.53 19.59
N THR A 118 13.89 -6.66 18.62
CA THR A 118 13.71 -5.21 18.70
C THR A 118 12.35 -4.73 18.20
N ASN A 119 11.54 -5.65 17.65
CA ASN A 119 10.20 -5.38 17.17
C ASN A 119 9.27 -4.97 18.31
N PHE A 120 8.19 -4.26 17.97
CA PHE A 120 7.21 -3.83 18.95
C PHE A 120 5.80 -3.80 18.36
N TRP A 121 4.80 -3.95 19.22
CA TRP A 121 3.40 -3.82 18.85
C TRP A 121 2.99 -2.34 18.77
N ILE A 122 2.30 -1.97 17.69
CA ILE A 122 1.58 -0.71 17.56
C ILE A 122 0.09 -0.98 17.43
N PRO A 123 -0.76 -0.32 18.25
CA PRO A 123 -2.19 -0.40 18.05
C PRO A 123 -2.65 0.36 16.80
N LEU A 124 -3.63 -0.21 16.12
CA LEU A 124 -4.18 0.27 14.85
C LEU A 124 -5.60 0.79 15.04
N ARG A 125 -5.94 1.80 14.26
CA ARG A 125 -7.30 2.28 14.02
C ARG A 125 -7.66 1.94 12.59
N ILE A 126 -8.45 0.89 12.43
CA ILE A 126 -8.92 0.38 11.14
C ILE A 126 -10.12 1.17 10.64
N ASN A 127 -10.39 1.13 9.33
CA ASN A 127 -11.68 1.54 8.79
C ASN A 127 -12.70 0.42 9.08
N PRO A 128 -13.84 0.70 9.77
CA PRO A 128 -14.87 -0.31 10.03
C PRO A 128 -15.41 -1.00 8.77
N GLU A 129 -15.44 -0.32 7.62
CA GLU A 129 -15.84 -0.93 6.33
C GLU A 129 -14.87 -2.00 5.82
N GLN A 130 -13.71 -2.14 6.46
CA GLN A 130 -12.65 -3.09 6.13
C GLN A 130 -12.41 -4.12 7.23
N GLU A 131 -13.21 -4.11 8.31
CA GLU A 131 -13.01 -4.91 9.51
C GLU A 131 -12.95 -6.42 9.21
N ASP A 132 -13.88 -6.93 8.41
CA ASP A 132 -13.89 -8.35 8.01
C ASP A 132 -12.55 -8.78 7.38
N LEU A 133 -12.00 -7.96 6.48
CA LEU A 133 -10.72 -8.25 5.83
C LEU A 133 -9.51 -8.12 6.77
N TRP A 134 -9.63 -7.31 7.83
CA TRP A 134 -8.62 -7.27 8.89
C TRP A 134 -8.68 -8.53 9.76
N HIS A 135 -9.87 -9.06 10.03
CA HIS A 135 -10.03 -10.36 10.69
C HIS A 135 -9.45 -11.49 9.83
N ASP A 136 -9.76 -11.53 8.53
CA ASP A 136 -9.21 -12.53 7.61
C ASP A 136 -7.67 -12.49 7.55
N LEU A 137 -7.07 -11.30 7.69
CA LEU A 137 -5.62 -11.15 7.79
C LEU A 137 -5.04 -11.68 9.10
N VAL A 138 -5.77 -11.55 10.21
CA VAL A 138 -5.34 -12.05 11.53
C VAL A 138 -5.53 -13.56 11.63
N SER A 139 -6.60 -14.11 11.07
CA SER A 139 -6.88 -15.56 11.04
C SER A 139 -6.08 -16.31 9.97
N GLU A 140 -5.33 -15.59 9.12
CA GLU A 140 -4.59 -16.12 7.96
C GLU A 140 -5.50 -16.68 6.82
N ASP A 141 -6.79 -16.35 6.84
CA ASP A 141 -7.75 -16.70 5.78
C ASP A 141 -7.54 -15.85 4.51
N ALA A 142 -6.97 -14.66 4.65
CA ALA A 142 -6.52 -13.82 3.54
C ALA A 142 -5.00 -13.67 3.51
N LYS A 143 -4.44 -13.56 2.30
CA LYS A 143 -2.98 -13.43 2.11
C LYS A 143 -2.59 -11.97 1.98
N ALA A 144 -1.70 -11.53 2.87
CA ALA A 144 -1.04 -10.26 2.74
C ALA A 144 0.02 -10.27 1.62
N GLY A 145 0.08 -9.18 0.88
CA GLY A 145 1.08 -8.86 -0.12
C GLY A 145 2.08 -7.81 0.38
N GLU A 146 2.39 -6.82 -0.45
CA GLU A 146 3.26 -5.71 -0.06
C GLU A 146 2.59 -4.85 1.03
N ILE A 147 3.39 -4.49 2.04
CA ILE A 147 3.02 -3.52 3.06
C ILE A 147 3.71 -2.20 2.77
N ARG A 148 2.97 -1.11 2.89
CA ARG A 148 3.52 0.25 2.79
C ARG A 148 3.19 1.04 4.04
N LEU A 149 4.22 1.60 4.67
CA LEU A 149 4.08 2.48 5.81
C LEU A 149 4.42 3.91 5.37
N GLN A 150 3.43 4.80 5.45
CA GLN A 150 3.54 6.18 5.01
C GLN A 150 3.38 7.13 6.20
N GLN A 151 4.25 8.13 6.27
CA GLN A 151 4.13 9.20 7.24
C GLN A 151 3.30 10.33 6.64
N HIS A 152 2.21 10.71 7.31
CA HIS A 152 1.41 11.89 7.00
C HIS A 152 1.51 12.89 8.15
N ARG A 153 2.37 13.90 7.99
CA ARG A 153 2.71 14.89 9.03
C ARG A 153 3.24 14.22 10.30
N LYS A 154 2.38 14.03 11.30
CA LYS A 154 2.71 13.37 12.58
C LYS A 154 2.05 12.00 12.73
N ASN A 155 1.20 11.61 11.79
CA ASN A 155 0.48 10.34 11.80
C ASN A 155 1.13 9.35 10.84
N TRP A 156 0.86 8.08 11.08
CA TRP A 156 1.33 6.97 10.26
C TRP A 156 0.13 6.23 9.70
N VAL A 157 0.20 5.94 8.40
CA VAL A 157 -0.81 5.19 7.67
C VAL A 157 -0.16 3.93 7.14
N LEU A 158 -0.72 2.79 7.55
CA LEU A 158 -0.35 1.47 7.11
C LEU A 158 -1.28 1.05 5.98
N HIS A 159 -0.71 0.72 4.83
CA HIS A 159 -1.41 0.11 3.72
C HIS A 159 -0.96 -1.34 3.59
N VAL A 160 -1.93 -2.26 3.53
CA VAL A 160 -1.68 -3.69 3.35
C VAL A 160 -2.40 -4.13 2.09
N THR A 161 -1.66 -4.64 1.11
CA THR A 161 -2.29 -5.28 -0.05
C THR A 161 -2.79 -6.66 0.38
N VAL A 162 -4.04 -6.99 0.08
CA VAL A 162 -4.65 -8.27 0.45
C VAL A 162 -5.23 -8.93 -0.79
N GLU A 163 -4.94 -10.21 -0.94
CA GLU A 163 -5.55 -11.09 -1.94
C GLU A 163 -6.50 -12.05 -1.24
N TYR A 164 -7.77 -12.04 -1.65
CA TYR A 164 -8.80 -12.91 -1.10
C TYR A 164 -9.67 -13.51 -2.22
N PRO A 165 -10.11 -14.77 -2.07
CA PRO A 165 -11.02 -15.39 -3.02
C PRO A 165 -12.42 -14.80 -2.84
N VAL A 166 -13.08 -14.45 -3.94
CA VAL A 166 -14.48 -14.07 -3.95
C VAL A 166 -15.26 -15.16 -4.68
N GLU A 167 -16.34 -15.64 -4.05
CA GLU A 167 -17.30 -16.50 -4.74
C GLU A 167 -17.96 -15.70 -5.86
N GLU A 168 -17.89 -16.20 -7.10
CA GLU A 168 -18.59 -15.58 -8.22
C GLU A 168 -20.07 -15.49 -7.85
N PRO A 169 -20.72 -14.31 -7.93
CA PRO A 169 -22.13 -14.22 -7.64
C PRO A 169 -22.88 -15.18 -8.56
N THR A 170 -23.71 -16.05 -7.99
CA THR A 170 -24.63 -16.86 -8.79
C THR A 170 -25.51 -15.88 -9.54
N THR A 171 -25.25 -15.72 -10.84
CA THR A 171 -26.06 -14.88 -11.71
C THR A 171 -27.39 -15.60 -11.90
N ASP A 172 -28.29 -15.45 -10.93
CA ASP A 172 -29.70 -15.70 -11.20
C ASP A 172 -30.17 -14.53 -12.05
N GLY A 173 -30.57 -14.84 -13.28
CA GLY A 173 -30.73 -13.89 -14.36
C GLY A 173 -31.96 -13.00 -14.19
N ASP A 174 -31.92 -12.08 -13.22
CA ASP A 174 -32.86 -10.96 -13.16
C ASP A 174 -32.09 -9.64 -13.03
N ALA A 175 -31.81 -9.07 -14.20
CA ALA A 175 -31.14 -7.79 -14.36
C ALA A 175 -32.01 -6.69 -13.73
N THR A 176 -31.77 -6.38 -12.46
CA THR A 176 -32.31 -5.16 -11.87
C THR A 176 -31.51 -4.00 -12.45
N HIS A 177 -32.12 -3.29 -13.40
CA HIS A 177 -31.57 -2.10 -14.04
C HIS A 177 -31.34 -1.00 -13.00
N ILE A 178 -30.14 -0.95 -12.41
CA ILE A 178 -29.72 0.18 -11.57
C ILE A 178 -29.31 1.31 -12.54
N GLY A 179 -30.22 2.27 -12.72
CA GLY A 179 -29.96 3.50 -13.46
C GLY A 179 -28.87 4.32 -12.77
N LEU A 180 -27.64 4.19 -13.27
CA LEU A 180 -26.54 5.08 -12.92
C LEU A 180 -26.68 6.35 -13.77
N ASP A 181 -27.23 7.40 -13.17
CA ASP A 181 -27.44 8.72 -13.76
C ASP A 181 -26.08 9.41 -13.95
N ILE A 182 -25.43 9.17 -15.09
CA ILE A 182 -24.32 10.01 -15.54
C ILE A 182 -24.96 11.31 -16.02
N GLY A 183 -24.83 12.36 -15.21
CA GLY A 183 -25.15 13.73 -15.57
C GLY A 183 -24.26 14.24 -16.71
N GLU A 184 -24.53 13.76 -17.92
CA GLU A 184 -24.14 14.37 -19.18
C GLU A 184 -25.07 15.59 -19.35
N THR A 185 -24.50 16.79 -19.25
CA THR A 185 -25.21 18.00 -19.65
C THR A 185 -25.39 17.95 -21.17
N ALA A 186 -26.65 17.72 -21.54
CA ALA A 186 -27.15 17.48 -22.89
C ALA A 186 -27.16 18.78 -23.76
N PRO A 187 -27.77 18.79 -24.97
CA PRO A 187 -27.11 18.52 -26.24
C PRO A 187 -27.39 19.61 -27.31
N HIS A 188 -26.79 19.40 -28.49
CA HIS A 188 -27.18 19.83 -29.85
C HIS A 188 -28.30 20.87 -30.11
N HIS A 189 -27.95 21.86 -30.95
CA HIS A 189 -28.60 22.24 -32.23
C HIS A 189 -29.04 23.71 -32.35
N GLY A 190 -28.47 24.40 -33.34
CA GLY A 190 -28.78 25.78 -33.72
C GLY A 190 -28.22 26.15 -35.09
N LEU A 191 -28.80 25.53 -36.13
CA LEU A 191 -28.94 25.96 -37.54
C LEU A 191 -28.15 27.20 -38.03
N CYS A 192 -27.28 27.00 -39.02
CA CYS A 192 -26.94 28.01 -40.04
C CYS A 192 -27.34 27.46 -41.43
N PRO A 193 -28.25 28.11 -42.17
CA PRO A 193 -28.69 27.62 -43.48
C PRO A 193 -27.70 28.01 -44.58
N GLN A 194 -27.46 27.06 -45.51
CA GLN A 194 -26.76 27.26 -46.77
C GLN A 194 -27.74 27.55 -47.91
N GLY A 195 -27.38 28.50 -48.78
CA GLY A 195 -27.98 28.79 -50.09
C GLY A 195 -27.54 30.19 -50.53
N ARG A 196 -26.92 30.43 -51.69
CA ARG A 196 -26.95 29.75 -53.00
C ARG A 196 -25.67 30.04 -53.79
N PHE A 197 -25.36 29.17 -54.75
CA PHE A 197 -24.69 29.52 -56.01
C PHE A 197 -25.53 28.99 -57.18
N SER A 198 -25.75 29.84 -58.18
CA SER A 198 -25.92 29.50 -59.61
C SER A 198 -25.71 30.80 -60.40
N ASP A 199 -24.95 30.68 -61.49
CA ASP A 199 -24.56 31.65 -62.55
C ASP A 199 -24.90 33.14 -62.42
#